data_AF-A0A3L8PZU9-F1
#
_entry.id   AF-A0A3L8PZU9-F1
#
_cell.length_a   1.000
_cell.length_b   1.000
_cell.length_c   1.000
_cell.angle_alpha   90.00
_cell.angle_beta   90.00
_cell.angle_gamma   90.00
#
_symmetry.space_group_name_H-M   'P 1'
#
loop_
_entity.id
_entity.type
_entity.pdbx_description
1 polymer ?
#
loop_
_entity_poly.entity_id
_entity_poly.type
_entity_poly.pdbx_seq_one_letter_code
_entity_poly.pdbx_strand_id
1 'polypeptide(L)'
;MSVQTVSNCVVRKPVKMTVKQALIQVLSEGKFLTLNEIQHRLQMEFNLFSGEASISARWRELEGMHKQSRVRAKSNAWEYRLVR
;
A
#
# COMPACT_ATOMS: atom_id res chain seq x y z
N MET A 1 31.42 -35.18 -21.95
CA MET A 1 31.50 -34.45 -20.67
C MET A 1 30.36 -33.43 -20.65
N SER A 2 29.65 -33.37 -19.53
CA SER A 2 28.33 -32.76 -19.33
C SER A 2 28.27 -31.24 -19.51
N VAL A 3 27.17 -30.73 -20.06
CA VAL A 3 26.73 -29.33 -19.90
C VAL A 3 25.47 -29.37 -19.04
N GLN A 4 25.61 -29.04 -17.75
CA GLN A 4 24.48 -28.92 -16.83
C GLN A 4 23.90 -27.52 -16.97
N THR A 5 22.80 -27.40 -17.70
CA THR A 5 21.97 -26.18 -17.70
C THR A 5 21.19 -26.14 -16.40
N VAL A 6 21.66 -25.38 -15.40
CA VAL A 6 20.90 -25.15 -14.18
C VAL A 6 19.72 -24.22 -14.50
N SER A 7 18.55 -24.82 -14.72
CA SER A 7 17.27 -24.11 -14.71
C SER A 7 17.07 -23.51 -13.33
N ASN A 8 17.35 -22.21 -13.20
CA ASN A 8 17.13 -21.45 -11.97
C ASN A 8 15.61 -21.21 -11.84
N CYS A 9 14.89 -22.23 -11.39
CA CYS A 9 13.48 -22.16 -11.07
C CYS A 9 13.33 -21.28 -9.82
N VAL A 10 13.25 -19.96 -10.01
CA VAL A 10 12.89 -19.03 -8.94
C VAL A 10 11.48 -19.37 -8.51
N VAL A 11 11.37 -20.16 -7.44
CA VAL A 11 10.12 -20.42 -6.72
C VAL A 11 9.66 -19.07 -6.18
N ARG A 12 8.82 -18.37 -6.96
CA ARG A 12 8.11 -17.18 -6.51
C ARG A 12 7.15 -17.64 -5.43
N LYS A 13 7.60 -17.65 -4.17
CA LYS A 13 6.70 -17.76 -3.01
C LYS A 13 5.55 -16.78 -3.26
N PRO A 14 4.29 -17.15 -3.04
CA PRO A 14 3.21 -16.19 -3.09
C PRO A 14 3.52 -15.14 -2.03
N VAL A 15 3.95 -13.95 -2.49
CA VAL A 15 4.22 -12.82 -1.61
C VAL A 15 2.87 -12.48 -1.02
N LYS A 16 2.61 -12.89 0.22
CA LYS A 16 1.43 -12.46 0.97
C LYS A 16 1.50 -10.94 1.01
N MET A 17 0.62 -10.29 0.25
CA MET A 17 0.54 -8.84 0.19
C MET A 17 0.30 -8.34 1.62
N THR A 18 1.23 -7.57 2.15
CA THR A 18 1.08 -6.98 3.48
C THR A 18 0.23 -5.72 3.40
N VAL A 19 -0.42 -5.34 4.51
CA VAL A 19 -1.17 -4.08 4.63
C VAL A 19 -0.31 -2.89 4.20
N LYS A 20 0.98 -2.87 4.55
CA LYS A 20 1.92 -1.82 4.15
C LYS A 20 2.07 -1.74 2.63
N GLN A 21 2.24 -2.87 1.95
CA GLN A 21 2.38 -2.91 0.49
C GLN A 21 1.11 -2.50 -0.24
N ALA A 22 -0.04 -3.02 0.22
CA ALA A 22 -1.34 -2.65 -0.33
C ALA A 22 -1.63 -1.15 -0.12
N LEU A 23 -1.26 -0.61 1.04
CA LEU A 23 -1.37 0.82 1.34
C LEU A 23 -0.54 1.67 0.37
N ILE A 24 0.73 1.31 0.17
CA ILE A 24 1.61 1.99 -0.80
C ILE A 24 0.99 1.94 -2.20
N GLN A 25 0.47 0.79 -2.62
CA GLN A 25 -0.15 0.63 -3.93
C GLN A 25 -1.35 1.56 -4.13
N VAL A 26 -2.30 1.55 -3.17
CA VAL A 26 -3.50 2.40 -3.21
C VAL A 26 -3.15 3.89 -3.24
N LEU A 27 -2.21 4.32 -2.42
CA LEU A 27 -1.85 5.74 -2.31
C LEU A 27 -0.92 6.24 -3.42
N SER A 28 -0.26 5.33 -4.13
CA SER A 28 0.60 5.65 -5.29
C SER A 28 -0.17 5.86 -6.58
N GLU A 29 -1.50 5.67 -6.58
CA GLU A 29 -2.39 5.95 -7.70
C GLU A 29 -2.56 7.44 -7.99
N GLY A 30 -2.04 8.32 -7.13
CA GLY A 30 -2.02 9.77 -7.36
C GLY A 30 -3.33 10.50 -7.03
N LYS A 31 -4.30 9.79 -6.44
CA LYS A 31 -5.55 10.37 -5.91
C LYS A 31 -5.42 10.65 -4.42
N PHE A 32 -6.11 11.70 -3.96
CA PHE A 32 -6.33 11.95 -2.54
C PHE A 32 -7.46 11.04 -2.08
N LEU A 33 -7.19 10.26 -1.03
CA LEU A 33 -8.15 9.30 -0.47
C LEU A 33 -8.26 9.52 1.03
N THR A 34 -9.48 9.50 1.55
CA THR A 34 -9.77 9.46 2.98
C THR A 34 -9.38 8.11 3.60
N LEU A 35 -9.23 8.04 4.93
CA LEU A 35 -8.93 6.77 5.62
C LEU A 35 -10.00 5.71 5.35
N ASN A 36 -11.27 6.11 5.29
CA ASN A 36 -12.39 5.23 4.97
C ASN A 36 -12.27 4.67 3.54
N GLU A 37 -11.99 5.51 2.54
CA GLU A 37 -11.79 5.04 1.17
C GLU A 37 -10.60 4.08 1.06
N ILE A 38 -9.48 4.38 1.74
CA ILE A 38 -8.33 3.49 1.78
C ILE A 38 -8.72 2.15 2.41
N GLN A 39 -9.43 2.16 3.53
CA GLN A 39 -9.92 0.94 4.19
C GLN A 39 -10.82 0.12 3.25
N HIS A 40 -11.77 0.76 2.59
CA HIS A 40 -12.67 0.08 1.66
C HIS A 40 -11.91 -0.55 0.49
N ARG A 41 -10.91 0.14 -0.07
CA ARG A 41 -10.08 -0.42 -1.15
C ARG A 41 -9.17 -1.55 -0.67
N LEU A 42 -8.59 -1.45 0.52
CA LEU A 42 -7.82 -2.54 1.14
C LEU A 42 -8.67 -3.81 1.30
N GLN A 43 -9.92 -3.65 1.73
CA GLN A 43 -10.84 -4.76 1.87
C GLN A 43 -11.29 -5.32 0.51
N MET A 44 -11.69 -4.47 -0.44
CA MET A 44 -12.23 -4.90 -1.72
C MET A 44 -11.18 -5.48 -2.66
N GLU A 45 -10.00 -4.87 -2.73
CA GLU A 45 -8.96 -5.25 -3.70
C GLU A 45 -7.98 -6.30 -3.15
N PHE A 46 -7.74 -6.28 -1.82
CA PHE A 46 -6.73 -7.13 -1.19
C PHE A 46 -7.29 -8.08 -0.13
N ASN A 47 -8.60 -8.02 0.17
CA ASN A 47 -9.23 -8.74 1.27
C ASN A 47 -8.52 -8.52 2.62
N LEU A 48 -7.97 -7.31 2.80
CA LEU A 48 -7.23 -6.91 3.99
C LEU A 48 -8.08 -6.00 4.87
N PHE A 49 -8.43 -6.49 6.04
CA PHE A 49 -9.10 -5.69 7.06
C PHE A 49 -8.07 -4.90 7.87
N SER A 50 -8.21 -3.59 7.87
CA SER A 50 -7.38 -2.68 8.65
C SER A 50 -8.20 -1.48 9.06
N GLY A 51 -8.23 -1.18 10.36
CA GLY A 51 -8.94 0.01 10.86
C GLY A 51 -8.21 1.30 10.49
N GLU A 52 -8.94 2.40 10.48
CA GLU A 52 -8.43 3.74 10.16
C GLU A 52 -7.19 4.13 10.99
N ALA A 53 -7.17 3.78 12.28
CA ALA A 53 -6.02 4.03 13.16
C ALA A 53 -4.77 3.25 12.71
N SER A 54 -4.93 1.99 12.30
CA SER A 54 -3.83 1.17 11.75
C SER A 54 -3.33 1.75 10.45
N ILE A 55 -4.23 2.19 9.55
CA ILE A 55 -3.87 2.83 8.28
C ILE A 55 -3.07 4.12 8.54
N SER A 56 -3.54 4.96 9.45
CA SER A 56 -2.85 6.20 9.83
C SER A 56 -1.48 5.95 10.47
N ALA A 57 -1.33 4.90 11.28
CA ALA A 57 -0.04 4.48 11.80
C ALA A 57 0.90 4.02 10.68
N ARG A 58 0.43 3.15 9.77
CA ARG A 58 1.20 2.67 8.61
C ARG A 58 1.57 3.79 7.65
N TRP A 59 0.70 4.78 7.49
CA TRP A 59 0.99 5.98 6.74
C TRP A 59 2.20 6.72 7.31
N ARG A 60 2.22 7.02 8.62
CA ARG A 60 3.37 7.69 9.26
C ARG A 60 4.68 6.92 9.12
N GLU A 61 4.65 5.58 9.15
CA GLU A 61 5.83 4.75 8.92
C GLU A 61 6.43 4.91 7.50
N LEU A 62 5.66 5.43 6.55
CA LEU A 62 6.12 5.66 5.18
C LEU A 62 6.81 7.03 4.99
N GLU A 63 6.78 7.95 5.97
CA GLU A 63 7.34 9.33 5.81
C GLU A 63 8.83 9.32 5.48
N GLY A 64 9.58 8.30 5.92
CA GLY A 64 11.01 8.15 5.59
C GLY A 64 11.29 7.46 4.26
N MET A 65 10.28 6.84 3.63
CA MET A 65 10.45 6.03 2.42
C MET A 65 9.80 6.66 1.18
N HIS A 66 8.73 7.43 1.37
CA HIS A 66 7.97 8.06 0.30
C HIS A 66 7.62 9.49 0.67
N LYS A 67 7.59 10.40 -0.32
CA LYS A 67 7.04 11.73 -0.10
C LYS A 67 5.54 11.63 0.14
N GLN A 68 5.05 12.34 1.14
CA GLN A 68 3.67 12.26 1.59
C GLN A 68 2.98 13.60 1.45
N SER A 69 1.73 13.58 1.03
CA SER A 69 0.86 14.75 1.06
C SER A 69 -0.44 14.38 1.75
N ARG A 70 -0.87 15.28 2.65
CA ARG A 70 -2.16 15.20 3.30
C ARG A 70 -2.84 16.55 3.19
N VAL A 71 -4.09 16.55 2.74
CA VAL A 71 -4.91 17.77 2.60
C VAL A 71 -6.19 17.62 3.40
N ARG A 72 -6.78 18.75 3.80
CA ARG A 72 -8.09 18.76 4.46
C ARG A 72 -9.16 18.98 3.41
N ALA A 73 -10.02 17.99 3.21
CA ALA A 73 -11.15 18.08 2.31
C ALA A 73 -12.18 19.08 2.82
N LYS A 74 -13.07 19.54 1.94
CA LYS A 74 -14.22 20.41 2.28
C LYS A 74 -15.11 19.80 3.38
N SER A 75 -15.11 18.47 3.52
CA SER A 75 -15.94 17.73 4.48
C SER A 75 -15.26 17.47 5.84
N ASN A 76 -14.32 18.31 6.28
CA ASN A 76 -13.54 18.16 7.53
C ASN A 76 -12.67 16.90 7.66
N ALA A 77 -12.76 15.95 6.73
CA ALA A 77 -11.92 14.75 6.67
C ALA A 77 -10.52 15.07 6.14
N TRP A 78 -9.54 14.31 6.61
CA TRP A 78 -8.19 14.32 6.04
C TRP A 78 -8.11 13.34 4.87
N GLU A 79 -7.51 13.79 3.78
CA GLU A 79 -7.21 12.98 2.60
C GLU A 79 -5.71 12.80 2.45
N TYR A 80 -5.29 11.60 2.05
CA TYR A 80 -3.92 11.14 2.05
C TYR A 80 -3.52 10.72 0.62
N ARG A 81 -2.27 11.00 0.24
CA ARG A 81 -1.72 10.64 -1.07
C ARG A 81 -0.20 10.55 -1.04
N LEU A 82 0.38 9.49 -1.60
CA LEU A 82 1.83 9.43 -1.84
C LEU A 82 2.20 10.32 -3.05
N VAL A 83 3.20 11.16 -2.84
CA VAL A 83 3.82 11.97 -3.89
C VAL A 83 4.97 11.14 -4.46
N ARG A 84 4.95 10.91 -5.77
CA ARG A 84 6.06 10.27 -6.48
C ARG A 84 7.30 11.17 -6.48
#